data_AF-A0A6M0C6A1-F1
#
_entry.id   AF-A0A6M0C6A1-F1
#
_cell.length_a   1.000
_cell.length_b   1.000
_cell.length_c   1.000
_cell.angle_alpha   90.00
_cell.angle_beta   90.00
_cell.angle_gamma   90.00
#
_symmetry.space_group_name_H-M   'P 1'
#
loop_
_entity.id
_entity.type
_entity.pdbx_description
1 polymer ?
#
loop_
_entity_poly.entity_id
_entity_poly.type
_entity_poly.pdbx_seq_one_letter_code
_entity_poly.pdbx_strand_id
1 'polypeptide(L)'
;MTTNEELSWECGMGFYVPILNDGELVGICKPEYAEEILEVMNEQERLHKALRLACLDLLRRVGGKRSRVNDLMQKYIALAERPKYGPRAVALLLRERQEQLQVSGHEFIKFCDIHKISPEQLKDIYAGKAVDTNLVGPIARILGKTNNEVQEILEGPSE
;
A
#
# COMPACT_ATOMS: atom_id res chain seq x y z
N MET A 1 -40.41 -18.11 -50.41
CA MET A 1 -39.39 -17.10 -50.75
C MET A 1 -39.62 -15.91 -49.85
N THR A 2 -38.87 -15.84 -48.75
CA THR A 2 -38.67 -14.62 -47.98
C THR A 2 -37.21 -14.65 -47.58
N THR A 3 -36.48 -13.72 -48.17
CA THR A 3 -35.04 -13.55 -48.12
C THR A 3 -34.60 -13.31 -46.69
N ASN A 4 -33.65 -14.15 -46.26
CA ASN A 4 -32.84 -13.98 -45.08
C ASN A 4 -32.09 -12.65 -45.25
N GLU A 5 -32.48 -11.59 -44.56
CA GLU A 5 -31.66 -10.39 -44.44
C GLU A 5 -30.47 -10.77 -43.55
N GLU A 6 -29.41 -11.26 -44.20
CA GLU A 6 -28.09 -11.39 -43.61
C GLU A 6 -27.67 -10.03 -43.08
N LEU A 7 -27.65 -9.93 -41.76
CA LEU A 7 -27.17 -8.80 -41.00
C LEU A 7 -25.73 -8.49 -41.42
N SER A 8 -25.59 -7.46 -42.24
CA SER A 8 -24.39 -6.99 -42.93
C SER A 8 -23.30 -6.41 -42.03
N TRP A 9 -23.31 -6.68 -40.72
CA TRP A 9 -22.28 -6.23 -39.78
C TRP A 9 -21.16 -7.26 -39.55
N GLU A 10 -21.30 -8.49 -40.05
CA GLU A 10 -20.27 -9.54 -39.88
C GLU A 10 -19.09 -9.42 -40.85
N CYS A 11 -19.15 -8.51 -41.83
CA CYS A 11 -18.09 -8.31 -42.81
C CYS A 11 -17.40 -6.96 -42.64
N GLY A 12 -16.34 -6.91 -41.81
CA GLY A 12 -15.32 -5.86 -41.97
C GLY A 12 -14.74 -5.17 -40.74
N MET A 13 -14.79 -5.74 -39.52
CA MET A 13 -14.10 -5.16 -38.36
C MET A 13 -12.99 -6.08 -37.87
N GLY A 14 -11.74 -5.61 -37.92
CA GLY A 14 -10.58 -6.40 -37.50
C GLY A 14 -10.74 -6.95 -36.08
N PHE A 15 -10.92 -8.27 -35.99
CA PHE A 15 -10.82 -9.15 -34.81
C PHE A 15 -10.83 -8.48 -33.43
N TYR A 16 -11.91 -7.80 -33.06
CA TYR A 16 -12.04 -7.32 -31.70
C TYR A 16 -12.34 -8.51 -30.76
N VAL A 17 -11.74 -8.53 -29.58
CA VAL A 17 -11.88 -9.58 -28.57
C VAL A 17 -12.57 -9.04 -27.31
N PRO A 18 -13.41 -9.85 -26.63
CA PRO A 18 -14.03 -9.47 -25.37
C PRO A 18 -13.02 -9.51 -24.22
N ILE A 19 -13.09 -8.52 -23.33
CA ILE A 19 -12.41 -8.53 -22.04
C ILE A 19 -13.42 -8.91 -20.97
N LEU A 20 -13.07 -9.93 -20.17
CA LEU A 20 -13.88 -10.42 -19.06
C LEU A 20 -13.17 -10.10 -17.73
N ASN A 21 -13.92 -9.65 -16.73
CA ASN A 21 -13.48 -9.57 -15.35
C ASN A 21 -14.41 -10.42 -14.48
N ASP A 22 -13.88 -11.44 -13.80
CA ASP A 22 -14.68 -12.40 -13.01
C ASP A 22 -15.90 -12.99 -13.75
N GLY A 23 -15.76 -13.18 -15.07
CA GLY A 23 -16.82 -13.72 -15.94
C GLY A 23 -17.80 -12.68 -16.49
N GLU A 24 -17.70 -11.42 -16.07
CA GLU A 24 -18.51 -10.32 -16.61
C GLU A 24 -17.81 -9.62 -17.78
N LEU A 25 -18.56 -9.33 -18.85
CA LEU A 25 -18.06 -8.59 -20.01
C LEU A 25 -17.88 -7.11 -19.65
N VAL A 26 -16.62 -6.67 -19.59
CA VAL A 26 -16.27 -5.28 -19.25
C VAL A 26 -15.88 -4.44 -20.47
N GLY A 27 -15.63 -5.08 -21.62
CA GLY A 27 -15.31 -4.35 -22.85
C GLY A 27 -14.99 -5.24 -24.03
N ILE A 28 -14.80 -4.61 -25.19
CA ILE A 28 -14.38 -5.24 -26.44
C ILE A 28 -13.28 -4.36 -27.03
N CYS A 29 -12.11 -4.92 -27.34
CA CYS A 29 -10.96 -4.15 -27.85
C CYS A 29 -10.18 -4.94 -28.91
N LYS A 30 -9.22 -4.28 -29.58
CA LYS A 30 -8.33 -5.00 -30.51
C LYS A 30 -7.38 -5.93 -29.76
N PRO A 31 -6.91 -7.04 -30.36
CA PRO A 31 -6.13 -8.06 -29.67
C PRO A 31 -4.85 -7.50 -29.03
N GLU A 32 -4.16 -6.58 -29.71
CA GLU A 32 -2.93 -5.96 -29.21
C GLU A 32 -3.15 -5.20 -27.89
N TYR A 33 -4.31 -4.55 -27.71
CA TYR A 33 -4.65 -3.87 -26.45
C TYR A 33 -5.21 -4.85 -25.41
N ALA A 34 -5.88 -5.92 -25.86
CA ALA A 34 -6.41 -6.94 -24.97
C ALA A 34 -5.28 -7.64 -24.19
N GLU A 35 -4.17 -7.93 -24.85
CA GLU A 35 -3.00 -8.55 -24.24
C GLU A 35 -2.41 -7.65 -23.14
N GLU A 36 -2.16 -6.37 -23.43
CA GLU A 36 -1.66 -5.41 -22.43
C GLU A 36 -2.62 -5.25 -21.24
N ILE A 37 -3.92 -5.16 -21.51
CA ILE A 37 -4.94 -5.04 -20.45
C ILE A 37 -4.96 -6.29 -19.57
N LEU A 38 -4.88 -7.49 -20.17
CA LEU A 38 -4.81 -8.75 -19.42
C LEU A 38 -3.53 -8.87 -18.61
N GLU A 39 -2.39 -8.41 -19.11
CA GLU A 39 -1.14 -8.39 -18.35
C GLU A 39 -1.27 -7.54 -17.08
N VAL A 40 -1.83 -6.34 -17.21
CA VAL A 40 -2.07 -5.43 -16.06
C VAL A 40 -3.09 -6.01 -15.09
N MET A 41 -4.21 -6.53 -15.59
CA MET A 41 -5.26 -7.12 -14.74
C MET A 41 -4.75 -8.32 -13.93
N ASN A 42 -3.83 -9.11 -14.50
CA ASN A 42 -3.26 -10.29 -13.82
C ASN A 42 -2.01 -9.98 -12.98
N GLU A 43 -1.52 -8.74 -13.00
CA GLU A 43 -0.26 -8.36 -12.36
C GLU A 43 -0.30 -8.59 -10.85
N GLN A 44 -1.41 -8.23 -10.20
CA GLN A 44 -1.56 -8.41 -8.75
C GLN A 44 -1.48 -9.87 -8.33
N GLU A 45 -2.07 -10.78 -9.10
CA GLU A 45 -2.00 -12.22 -8.83
C GLU A 45 -0.58 -12.75 -9.06
N ARG A 46 0.10 -12.26 -10.11
CA ARG A 46 1.49 -12.61 -10.43
C ARG A 46 2.45 -12.17 -9.32
N LEU A 47 2.29 -10.95 -8.82
CA LEU A 47 3.07 -10.41 -7.69
C LEU A 47 2.83 -11.21 -6.41
N HIS A 48 1.58 -11.58 -6.12
CA HIS A 48 1.27 -12.46 -4.98
C HIS A 48 1.95 -13.83 -5.09
N LYS A 49 1.92 -14.44 -6.28
CA LYS A 49 2.60 -15.72 -6.55
C LYS A 49 4.11 -15.59 -6.37
N ALA A 50 4.73 -14.51 -6.85
CA ALA A 50 6.15 -14.24 -6.67
C ALA A 50 6.53 -14.09 -5.20
N LEU A 51 5.76 -13.31 -4.42
CA LEU A 51 5.97 -13.15 -2.98
C LEU A 51 5.86 -14.49 -2.23
N ARG A 52 4.89 -15.34 -2.60
CA ARG A 52 4.74 -16.68 -2.04
C ARG A 52 5.99 -17.54 -2.28
N LEU A 53 6.54 -17.52 -3.49
CA LEU A 53 7.75 -18.27 -3.83
C LEU A 53 8.95 -17.78 -3.01
N ALA A 54 9.13 -16.47 -2.89
CA ALA A 54 10.19 -15.88 -2.08
C ALA A 54 10.08 -16.28 -0.59
N CYS A 55 8.87 -16.23 -0.02
CA CYS A 55 8.60 -16.65 1.35
C CYS A 55 8.86 -18.15 1.57
N LEU A 56 8.51 -19.00 0.60
CA LEU A 56 8.81 -20.44 0.65
C LEU A 56 10.30 -20.72 0.61
N ASP A 57 11.06 -20.01 -0.23
CA ASP A 57 12.51 -20.17 -0.31
C ASP A 57 13.19 -19.71 1.00
N LEU A 58 12.73 -18.59 1.56
CA LEU A 58 13.22 -18.12 2.85
C LEU A 58 12.94 -19.13 3.97
N LEU A 59 11.70 -19.65 4.06
CA LEU A 59 11.35 -20.70 5.04
C LEU A 59 12.21 -21.94 4.85
N ARG A 60 12.50 -22.34 3.61
CA ARG A 60 13.38 -23.48 3.32
C ARG A 60 14.79 -23.24 3.84
N ARG A 61 15.37 -22.05 3.60
CA ARG A 61 16.74 -21.69 4.03
C ARG A 61 16.89 -21.68 5.55
N VAL A 62 15.87 -21.27 6.29
CA VAL A 62 15.90 -21.15 7.76
C VAL A 62 15.36 -22.39 8.50
N GLY A 63 15.04 -23.47 7.79
CA GLY A 63 14.47 -24.69 8.40
C GLY A 63 13.02 -24.52 8.91
N GLY A 64 12.30 -23.52 8.42
CA GLY A 64 10.92 -23.22 8.80
C GLY A 64 9.88 -24.14 8.14
N LYS A 65 8.70 -24.25 8.77
CA LYS A 65 7.57 -25.03 8.25
C LYS A 65 6.92 -24.33 7.05
N ARG A 66 6.80 -25.01 5.91
CA ARG A 66 6.12 -24.50 4.70
C ARG A 66 4.67 -24.08 4.94
N SER A 67 3.98 -24.72 5.89
CA SER A 67 2.59 -24.39 6.26
C SER A 67 2.42 -22.94 6.73
N ARG A 68 3.50 -22.28 7.15
CA ARG A 68 3.50 -20.87 7.62
C ARG A 68 3.73 -19.85 6.52
N VAL A 69 3.77 -20.26 5.24
CA VAL A 69 4.03 -19.33 4.13
C VAL A 69 3.00 -18.21 4.08
N ASN A 70 1.72 -18.51 4.27
CA ASN A 70 0.67 -17.51 4.24
C ASN A 70 0.84 -16.50 5.40
N ASP A 71 1.13 -16.97 6.61
CA ASP A 71 1.38 -16.10 7.77
C ASP A 71 2.57 -15.16 7.52
N LEU A 72 3.64 -15.69 6.91
CA LEU A 72 4.84 -14.92 6.61
C LEU A 72 4.58 -13.88 5.51
N MET A 73 3.83 -14.26 4.46
CA MET A 73 3.39 -13.33 3.43
C MET A 73 2.54 -12.21 4.03
N GLN A 74 1.54 -12.54 4.83
CA GLN A 74 0.67 -11.56 5.50
C GLN A 74 1.47 -10.62 6.40
N LYS A 75 2.46 -11.15 7.13
CA LYS A 75 3.37 -10.33 7.92
C LYS A 75 4.15 -9.33 7.05
N TYR A 76 4.67 -9.76 5.89
CA TYR A 76 5.42 -8.87 5.01
C TYR A 76 4.52 -7.84 4.31
N ILE A 77 3.32 -8.23 3.88
CA ILE A 77 2.33 -7.32 3.33
C ILE A 77 1.96 -6.27 4.37
N ALA A 78 1.62 -6.66 5.59
CA ALA A 78 1.30 -5.74 6.69
C ALA A 78 2.48 -4.82 7.09
N LEU A 79 3.73 -5.23 6.85
CA LEU A 79 4.90 -4.38 7.03
C LEU A 79 5.10 -3.38 5.89
N ALA A 80 4.66 -3.75 4.68
CA ALA A 80 4.73 -2.91 3.49
C ALA A 80 3.52 -1.97 3.35
N GLU A 81 2.40 -2.31 3.98
CA GLU A 81 1.23 -1.44 4.02
C GLU A 81 1.56 -0.14 4.74
N ARG A 82 1.29 0.98 4.07
CA ARG A 82 1.45 2.31 4.64
C ARG A 82 0.47 2.45 5.82
N PRO A 83 0.94 2.57 7.07
CA PRO A 83 0.05 2.72 8.21
C PRO A 83 -0.77 4.00 8.04
N LYS A 84 -2.09 3.85 8.00
CA LYS A 84 -3.03 4.96 7.85
C LYS A 84 -3.29 5.66 9.19
N TYR A 85 -3.30 4.89 10.27
CA TYR A 85 -3.64 5.37 11.61
C TYR A 85 -2.70 4.84 12.70
N GLY A 86 -2.80 5.42 13.89
CA GLY A 86 -2.06 5.03 15.08
C GLY A 86 -0.61 5.53 15.12
N PRO A 87 0.14 5.13 16.16
CA PRO A 87 1.52 5.58 16.37
C PRO A 87 2.46 5.31 15.19
N ARG A 88 2.22 4.21 14.44
CA ARG A 88 3.00 3.87 13.25
C ARG A 88 2.77 4.83 12.08
N ALA A 89 1.56 5.37 11.93
CA ALA A 89 1.27 6.39 10.93
C ALA A 89 2.00 7.69 11.25
N VAL A 90 1.98 8.11 12.52
CA VAL A 90 2.77 9.27 12.98
C VAL A 90 4.26 9.04 12.78
N ALA A 91 4.79 7.87 13.13
CA ALA A 91 6.20 7.53 12.91
C ALA A 91 6.59 7.62 11.43
N LEU A 92 5.72 7.17 10.52
CA LEU A 92 5.95 7.31 9.10
C LEU A 92 6.00 8.79 8.68
N LEU A 93 5.03 9.60 9.11
CA LEU A 93 4.99 11.03 8.79
C LEU A 93 6.22 11.78 9.33
N LEU A 94 6.75 11.38 10.48
CA LEU A 94 7.99 11.93 11.02
C LEU A 94 9.21 11.59 10.14
N ARG A 95 9.27 10.39 9.56
CA ARG A 95 10.32 10.03 8.59
C ARG A 95 10.20 10.83 7.31
N GLU A 96 8.99 10.93 6.76
CA GLU A 96 8.74 11.74 5.57
C GLU A 96 9.12 13.21 5.83
N ARG A 97 8.82 13.72 7.04
CA ARG A 97 9.24 15.06 7.44
C ARG A 97 10.76 15.20 7.53
N GLN A 98 11.46 14.19 8.06
CA GLN A 98 12.92 14.17 8.06
C GLN A 98 13.49 14.24 6.64
N GLU A 99 12.96 13.43 5.72
CA GLU A 99 13.37 13.40 4.31
C GLU A 99 13.13 14.75 3.62
N GLN A 100 11.97 15.37 3.86
CA GLN A 100 11.65 16.72 3.35
C GLN A 100 12.61 17.78 3.85
N LEU A 101 13.04 17.70 5.12
CA LEU A 101 14.01 18.61 5.71
C LEU A 101 15.45 18.31 5.24
N GLN A 102 15.69 17.17 4.59
CA GLN A 102 17.00 16.71 4.11
C GLN A 102 18.08 16.67 5.20
N VAL A 103 17.68 16.30 6.41
CA VAL A 103 18.59 16.22 7.57
C VAL A 103 18.92 14.77 7.92
N SER A 104 20.10 14.57 8.49
CA SER A 104 20.50 13.28 9.04
C SER A 104 19.61 12.89 10.23
N GLY A 105 19.58 11.59 10.58
CA GLY A 105 18.79 11.11 11.72
C GLY A 105 19.18 11.78 13.04
N HIS A 106 20.47 12.07 13.24
CA HIS A 106 20.95 12.73 14.45
C HIS A 106 20.52 14.20 14.52
N GLU A 107 20.53 14.92 13.40
CA GLU A 107 20.01 16.29 13.32
C GLU A 107 18.49 16.32 13.54
N PHE A 108 17.77 15.35 12.98
CA PHE A 108 16.33 15.25 13.17
C PHE A 108 15.94 14.97 14.62
N ILE A 109 16.68 14.11 15.33
CA ILE A 109 16.46 13.87 16.77
C ILE A 109 16.58 15.18 17.56
N LYS A 110 17.62 15.99 17.28
CA LYS A 110 17.79 17.30 17.92
C LYS A 110 16.67 18.28 17.56
N PHE A 111 16.24 18.28 16.30
CA PHE A 111 15.10 19.07 15.85
C PHE A 111 13.82 18.71 16.61
N CYS A 112 13.51 17.42 16.74
CA CYS A 112 12.36 16.95 17.53
C CYS A 112 12.46 17.36 19.00
N ASP A 113 13.66 17.29 19.59
CA ASP A 113 13.91 17.66 20.98
C ASP A 113 13.64 19.16 21.23
N ILE A 114 14.08 20.03 20.31
CA ILE A 114 13.76 21.48 20.33
C ILE A 114 12.23 21.70 20.29
N HIS A 115 11.50 20.85 19.57
CA HIS A 115 10.04 20.91 19.47
C HIS A 115 9.30 20.21 20.62
N LYS A 116 10.02 19.79 21.67
CA LYS A 116 9.52 19.13 22.90
C LYS A 116 9.11 17.66 22.71
N ILE A 117 9.78 16.94 21.82
CA ILE A 117 9.73 15.47 21.76
C ILE A 117 11.12 14.94 22.09
N SER A 118 11.27 14.39 23.30
CA SER A 118 12.56 13.84 23.73
C SER A 118 13.00 12.64 22.88
N PRO A 119 14.31 12.30 22.84
CA PRO A 119 14.79 11.14 22.12
C PRO A 119 14.13 9.81 22.54
N GLU A 120 13.78 9.67 23.81
CA GLU A 120 13.08 8.48 24.34
C GLU A 120 11.64 8.40 23.83
N GLN A 121 10.90 9.51 23.87
CA GLN A 121 9.55 9.59 23.31
C GLN A 121 9.56 9.34 21.80
N LEU A 122 10.53 9.89 21.08
CA LEU A 122 10.69 9.67 19.65
C LEU A 122 10.96 8.19 19.34
N LYS A 123 11.84 7.54 20.11
CA LYS A 123 12.10 6.10 20.02
C LYS A 123 10.82 5.29 20.26
N ASP A 124 10.01 5.68 21.24
CA ASP A 124 8.76 5.01 21.58
C ASP A 124 7.70 5.15 20.47
N ILE A 125 7.58 6.33 19.86
CA ILE A 125 6.75 6.56 18.66
C ILE A 125 7.20 5.63 17.52
N TYR A 126 8.51 5.56 17.25
CA TYR A 126 9.05 4.68 16.19
C TYR A 126 8.86 3.18 16.47
N ALA A 127 8.79 2.79 17.75
CA ALA A 127 8.46 1.43 18.14
C ALA A 127 6.95 1.13 18.01
N GLY A 128 6.12 2.13 17.71
CA GLY A 128 4.68 2.00 17.60
C GLY A 128 3.97 1.92 18.96
N LYS A 129 4.58 2.42 20.05
CA LYS A 129 3.94 2.48 21.36
C LYS A 129 2.86 3.57 21.39
N ALA A 130 1.95 3.48 22.35
CA ALA A 130 0.93 4.50 22.58
C ALA A 130 1.57 5.90 22.73
N VAL A 131 1.00 6.88 22.04
CA VAL A 131 1.45 8.27 22.08
C VAL A 131 0.62 9.01 23.12
N ASP A 132 1.29 9.63 24.08
CA ASP A 132 0.61 10.49 25.06
C ASP A 132 -0.02 11.69 24.35
N THR A 133 -1.26 12.02 24.71
CA THR A 133 -1.98 13.25 24.33
C THR A 133 -1.13 14.52 24.44
N ASN A 134 -0.23 14.60 25.43
CA ASN A 134 0.68 15.74 25.59
C ASN A 134 1.65 15.93 24.41
N LEU A 135 1.90 14.88 23.62
CA LEU A 135 2.76 14.90 22.44
C LEU A 135 2.04 15.34 21.17
N VAL A 136 0.70 15.41 21.16
CA VAL A 136 -0.08 15.80 19.98
C VAL A 136 0.34 17.19 19.48
N GLY A 137 0.43 18.17 20.38
CA GLY A 137 0.86 19.53 20.03
C GLY A 137 2.30 19.62 19.48
N PRO A 138 3.30 19.02 20.15
CA PRO A 138 4.64 18.86 19.60
C PRO A 138 4.70 18.21 18.21
N ILE A 139 3.99 17.09 18.03
CA ILE A 139 3.94 16.35 16.75
C ILE A 139 3.33 17.22 15.66
N ALA A 140 2.20 17.88 15.94
CA ALA A 140 1.52 18.78 15.03
C ALA A 140 2.45 19.88 14.51
N ARG A 141 3.22 20.51 15.40
CA ARG A 141 4.23 21.52 15.04
C ARG A 141 5.32 20.99 14.11
N ILE A 142 5.84 19.80 14.38
CA ILE A 142 6.90 19.18 13.54
C ILE A 142 6.35 18.84 12.15
N LEU A 143 5.15 18.28 12.09
CA LEU A 143 4.51 17.83 10.86
C LEU A 143 3.87 18.96 10.05
N GLY A 144 3.77 20.17 10.61
CA GLY A 144 3.06 21.28 9.97
C GLY A 144 1.54 21.03 9.87
N LYS A 145 0.98 20.31 10.85
CA LYS A 145 -0.44 19.95 10.93
C LYS A 145 -1.11 20.62 12.12
N THR A 146 -2.43 20.61 12.14
CA THR A 146 -3.22 20.97 13.33
C THR A 146 -3.22 19.83 14.35
N ASN A 147 -3.53 20.16 15.61
CA ASN A 147 -3.68 19.14 16.66
C ASN A 147 -4.78 18.12 16.31
N ASN A 148 -5.90 18.58 15.73
CA ASN A 148 -7.01 17.72 15.35
C ASN A 148 -6.61 16.72 14.27
N GLU A 149 -5.89 17.15 13.22
CA GLU A 149 -5.39 16.22 12.20
C GLU A 149 -4.47 15.14 12.79
N VAL A 150 -3.59 15.51 13.72
CA VAL A 150 -2.72 14.53 14.39
C VAL A 150 -3.54 13.57 15.27
N GLN A 151 -4.57 14.08 15.94
CA GLN A 151 -5.49 13.26 16.72
C GLN A 151 -6.24 12.25 15.85
N GLU A 152 -6.80 12.69 14.72
CA GLU A 152 -7.48 11.82 13.74
C GLU A 152 -6.53 10.76 13.18
N ILE A 153 -5.26 11.11 12.91
CA ILE A 153 -4.26 10.13 12.47
C ILE A 153 -3.97 9.13 13.59
N LEU A 154 -3.92 9.53 14.85
CA LEU A 154 -3.66 8.63 15.97
C LEU A 154 -4.85 7.69 16.26
N GLU A 155 -6.07 8.19 16.21
CA GLU A 155 -7.27 7.47 16.62
C GLU A 155 -7.94 6.69 15.48
N GLY A 156 -7.78 7.17 14.23
CA GLY A 156 -8.58 6.70 13.10
C GLY A 156 -9.89 7.46 12.96
N PRO A 157 -10.64 7.22 11.87
CA PRO A 157 -11.95 7.82 11.67
C PRO A 157 -12.86 7.43 12.84
N SER A 158 -13.46 8.43 13.46
CA SER A 158 -14.62 8.24 14.32
C SER A 158 -15.78 7.79 13.42
N GLU A 159 -16.31 6.59 13.63
CA GLU A 159 -17.52 6.12 12.93
C GLU A 159 -18.72 7.05 13.14
#